data_AF-A0A6L8MWM6-F1
#
_entry.id   AF-A0A6L8MWM6-F1
#
_cell.length_a   1.000
_cell.length_b   1.000
_cell.length_c   1.000
_cell.angle_alpha   90.00
_cell.angle_beta   90.00
_cell.angle_gamma   90.00
#
_symmetry.space_group_name_H-M   'P 1'
#
loop_
_entity.id
_entity.type
_entity.pdbx_description
1 polymer ?
#
loop_
_entity_poly.entity_id
_entity_poly.type
_entity_poly.pdbx_seq_one_letter_code
_entity_poly.pdbx_strand_id
1 'polypeptide(L)'
;MKTIKQDGMIIEFDCEAIMPDKTVIRYDIYRPDKEGQFPCITTYGPYSKGMHFSQGYSLFWQEIKDKYPEILEGTSGEYMNWETVDPEKWIPEGYAVVRIDS
;
A
#
# COMPACT_ATOMS: atom_id res chain seq x y z
N MET A 1 -9.52 -13.26 3.80
CA MET A 1 -9.28 -12.25 2.75
C MET A 1 -10.49 -11.34 2.66
N LYS A 2 -10.31 -10.04 2.86
CA LYS A 2 -11.36 -9.02 2.73
C LYS A 2 -11.08 -8.23 1.46
N THR A 3 -12.06 -8.08 0.59
CA THR A 3 -11.95 -7.25 -0.61
C THR A 3 -12.92 -6.09 -0.53
N ILE A 4 -12.43 -4.88 -0.79
CA ILE A 4 -13.26 -3.67 -0.85
C ILE A 4 -12.98 -2.89 -2.12
N LYS A 5 -13.94 -2.05 -2.50
CA LYS A 5 -13.77 -1.01 -3.51
C LYS A 5 -13.88 0.33 -2.81
N GLN A 6 -12.82 1.12 -2.84
CA GLN A 6 -12.71 2.42 -2.16
C GLN A 6 -11.75 3.31 -2.94
N ASP A 7 -11.94 4.63 -2.91
CA ASP A 7 -11.00 5.62 -3.45
C ASP A 7 -10.53 5.33 -4.89
N GLY A 8 -11.45 4.83 -5.72
CA GLY A 8 -11.20 4.52 -7.14
C GLY A 8 -10.42 3.22 -7.41
N MET A 9 -10.17 2.40 -6.38
CA MET A 9 -9.40 1.16 -6.48
C MET A 9 -10.10 -0.04 -5.85
N ILE A 10 -9.64 -1.23 -6.22
CA ILE A 10 -9.93 -2.47 -5.49
C ILE A 10 -8.77 -2.72 -4.53
N ILE A 11 -9.11 -3.04 -3.28
CA ILE A 11 -8.16 -3.38 -2.23
C ILE A 11 -8.47 -4.77 -1.69
N GLU A 12 -7.49 -5.66 -1.74
CA GLU A 12 -7.57 -7.03 -1.25
C GLU A 12 -6.63 -7.18 -0.07
N PHE A 13 -7.18 -7.46 1.11
CA PHE A 13 -6.43 -7.55 2.36
C PHE A 13 -6.14 -8.98 2.77
N ASP A 14 -4.95 -9.18 3.32
CA ASP A 14 -4.44 -10.41 3.93
C ASP A 14 -4.49 -11.62 2.99
N CYS A 15 -4.16 -11.39 1.72
CA CYS A 15 -3.91 -12.44 0.75
C CYS A 15 -2.78 -13.37 1.23
N GLU A 16 -2.79 -14.61 0.75
CA GLU A 16 -1.87 -15.67 1.19
C GLU A 16 -0.97 -16.12 0.04
N ALA A 17 0.34 -16.13 0.29
CA ALA A 17 1.31 -16.84 -0.53
C ALA A 17 1.92 -17.96 0.32
N ILE A 18 1.67 -19.20 -0.09
CA ILE A 18 2.21 -20.38 0.60
C ILE A 18 3.57 -20.72 -0.02
N MET A 19 4.62 -20.61 0.79
CA MET A 19 5.98 -20.91 0.39
C MET A 19 6.25 -22.43 0.38
N PRO A 20 7.31 -22.92 -0.29
CA PRO A 20 7.62 -24.35 -0.35
C PRO A 20 7.82 -25.03 1.02
N ASP A 21 8.26 -24.27 2.01
CA ASP A 21 8.43 -24.70 3.42
C ASP A 21 7.11 -24.66 4.23
N LYS A 22 6.00 -24.30 3.58
CA LYS A 22 4.65 -24.10 4.15
C LYS A 22 4.49 -22.81 4.96
N THR A 23 5.48 -21.91 4.97
CA THR A 23 5.32 -20.57 5.55
C THR A 23 4.27 -19.80 4.75
N VAL A 24 3.34 -19.12 5.45
CA VAL A 24 2.31 -18.30 4.83
C VAL A 24 2.72 -16.84 4.91
N ILE A 25 3.05 -16.26 3.77
CA ILE A 25 3.32 -14.83 3.64
C ILE A 25 2.00 -14.09 3.43
N ARG A 26 1.80 -13.00 4.18
CA ARG A 26 0.62 -12.14 4.09
C ARG A 26 0.93 -10.89 3.30
N TYR A 27 0.03 -10.54 2.38
CA TYR A 27 0.18 -9.35 1.57
C TYR A 27 -1.17 -8.70 1.24
N ASP A 28 -1.12 -7.40 0.95
CA ASP A 28 -2.26 -6.62 0.48
C ASP A 28 -2.04 -6.22 -0.98
N ILE A 29 -3.13 -6.17 -1.76
CA ILE A 29 -3.14 -5.75 -3.15
C ILE A 29 -4.00 -4.50 -3.28
N TYR A 30 -3.46 -3.46 -3.90
CA TYR A 30 -4.19 -2.29 -4.37
C TYR A 30 -4.09 -2.29 -5.90
N ARG A 31 -5.22 -2.21 -6.60
CA ARG A 31 -5.23 -2.29 -8.07
C ARG A 31 -6.37 -1.49 -8.70
N PRO A 32 -6.25 -1.12 -9.98
CA PRO A 32 -7.33 -0.49 -10.72
C PRO A 32 -8.61 -1.33 -10.69
N ASP A 33 -9.76 -0.67 -10.57
CA ASP A 33 -11.09 -1.30 -10.69
C ASP A 33 -11.48 -1.49 -12.17
N LYS A 34 -10.64 -2.23 -12.91
CA LYS A 34 -10.90 -2.64 -14.28
C LYS A 34 -10.11 -3.90 -14.62
N GLU A 35 -10.63 -4.67 -15.56
CA GLU A 35 -9.95 -5.83 -16.10
C GLU A 35 -8.67 -5.43 -16.84
N GLY A 36 -7.61 -6.24 -16.73
CA GLY A 36 -6.35 -6.03 -17.43
C GLY A 36 -5.11 -6.54 -16.69
N GLN A 37 -3.96 -6.36 -17.32
CA GLN A 37 -2.65 -6.55 -16.71
C GLN A 37 -2.03 -5.19 -16.42
N PHE A 38 -1.45 -5.05 -15.23
CA PHE A 38 -0.85 -3.81 -14.76
C PHE A 38 0.58 -4.06 -14.29
N PRO A 39 1.53 -3.14 -14.57
CA PRO A 39 2.81 -3.18 -13.89
C PRO A 39 2.61 -3.08 -12.38
N CYS A 40 3.38 -3.85 -11.62
CA CYS A 40 3.23 -3.93 -10.17
C CYS A 40 4.44 -3.31 -9.46
N ILE A 41 4.16 -2.42 -8.50
CA ILE A 41 5.14 -1.93 -7.53
C ILE A 41 4.99 -2.78 -6.27
N THR A 42 6.02 -3.55 -5.95
CA THR A 42 6.01 -4.45 -4.80
C THR A 42 6.95 -3.96 -3.72
N THR A 43 6.50 -4.03 -2.48
CA THR A 43 7.31 -3.79 -1.27
C THR A 43 7.28 -5.02 -0.38
N TYR A 44 8.40 -5.33 0.25
CA TYR A 44 8.56 -6.41 1.21
C TYR A 44 9.34 -5.87 2.39
N GLY A 45 8.71 -5.80 3.56
CA GLY A 45 9.35 -5.17 4.71
C GLY A 45 8.74 -5.55 6.06
N PRO A 46 9.48 -5.33 7.15
CA PRO A 46 9.08 -5.71 8.52
C PRO A 46 8.23 -4.66 9.23
N TYR A 47 7.75 -3.62 8.52
CA TYR A 47 7.18 -2.41 9.12
C TYR A 47 5.64 -2.39 9.15
N SER A 48 5.03 -3.57 9.29
CA SER A 48 3.58 -3.77 9.43
C SER A 48 2.79 -3.14 8.29
N LYS A 49 2.51 -3.92 7.23
CA LYS A 49 1.78 -3.48 6.02
C LYS A 49 0.45 -2.75 6.27
N GLY A 50 -0.19 -2.99 7.41
CA GLY A 50 -1.49 -2.42 7.80
C GLY A 50 -1.42 -1.20 8.72
N MET A 51 -0.24 -0.80 9.19
CA MET A 51 -0.09 0.33 10.11
C MET A 51 0.04 1.64 9.34
N HIS A 52 -0.88 2.58 9.55
CA HIS A 52 -0.74 3.90 8.92
C HIS A 52 0.52 4.62 9.40
N PHE A 53 1.18 5.37 8.52
CA PHE A 53 2.44 6.08 8.77
C PHE A 53 2.36 6.90 10.07
N SER A 54 1.29 7.69 10.24
CA SER A 54 1.10 8.54 11.42
C SER A 54 1.01 7.78 12.76
N GLN A 55 0.66 6.49 12.73
CA GLN A 55 0.52 5.67 13.93
C GLN A 55 1.87 5.07 14.37
N GLY A 56 2.64 4.53 13.42
CA GLY A 56 3.94 3.91 13.71
C GLY A 56 5.09 4.92 13.81
N TYR A 57 5.01 6.02 13.06
CA TYR A 57 6.12 6.93 12.80
C TYR A 57 5.65 8.39 12.85
N SER A 58 4.91 8.75 13.90
CA SER A 58 4.22 10.04 14.03
C SER A 58 5.14 11.26 13.87
N LEU A 59 6.36 11.23 14.43
CA LEU A 59 7.35 12.31 14.28
C LEU A 59 7.72 12.52 12.81
N PHE A 60 8.09 11.45 12.10
CA PHE A 60 8.45 11.52 10.69
C PHE A 60 7.26 11.87 9.79
N TRP A 61 6.04 11.43 10.16
CA TRP A 61 4.82 11.85 9.49
C TRP A 61 4.59 13.36 9.57
N GLN A 62 4.83 13.98 10.74
CA GLN A 62 4.78 15.43 10.86
C GLN A 62 5.89 16.10 10.03
N GLU A 63 7.11 15.56 10.06
CA GLU A 63 8.20 16.11 9.25
C GLU A 63 7.90 16.08 7.75
N ILE A 64 7.29 15.00 7.23
CA ILE A 64 6.86 14.94 5.82
C ILE A 64 5.87 16.06 5.52
N LYS A 65 4.85 16.26 6.36
CA LYS A 65 3.86 17.32 6.15
C LYS A 65 4.46 18.72 6.19
N ASP A 66 5.41 18.95 7.08
CA ASP A 66 6.00 20.27 7.29
C ASP A 66 7.06 20.61 6.23
N LYS A 67 7.89 19.62 5.86
CA LYS A 67 9.06 19.82 4.97
C LYS A 67 8.78 19.48 3.51
N TYR A 68 7.87 18.54 3.25
CA TYR A 68 7.60 17.98 1.93
C TYR A 68 6.08 17.86 1.66
N PRO A 69 5.30 18.95 1.79
CA PRO A 69 3.85 18.92 1.62
C PRO A 69 3.40 18.40 0.24
N GLU A 70 4.25 18.53 -0.79
CA GLU A 70 4.02 18.02 -2.15
C GLU A 70 3.82 16.49 -2.19
N ILE A 71 4.35 15.76 -1.20
CA ILE A 71 4.13 14.32 -1.06
C ILE A 71 2.65 14.01 -0.87
N LEU A 72 1.86 14.92 -0.28
CA LEU A 72 0.43 14.74 -0.04
C LEU A 72 -0.45 15.45 -1.07
N GLU A 73 0.13 16.09 -2.08
CA GLU A 73 -0.65 16.65 -3.18
C GLU A 73 -1.30 15.52 -4.01
N GLY A 74 -2.61 15.64 -4.26
CA GLY A 74 -3.36 14.72 -5.10
C GLY A 74 -3.76 13.39 -4.44
N THR A 75 -3.59 13.26 -3.13
CA THR A 75 -3.94 12.06 -2.36
C THR A 75 -4.52 12.46 -1.00
N SER A 76 -5.33 11.58 -0.40
CA SER A 76 -5.75 11.69 0.99
C SER A 76 -4.62 11.38 1.98
N GLY A 77 -3.63 10.58 1.54
CA GLY A 77 -2.57 10.03 2.37
C GLY A 77 -3.03 8.88 3.28
N GLU A 78 -4.30 8.46 3.24
CA GLU A 78 -4.89 7.46 4.15
C GLU A 78 -4.23 6.07 4.05
N TYR A 79 -3.54 5.80 2.95
CA TYR A 79 -2.85 4.55 2.69
C TYR A 79 -1.36 4.63 2.93
N MET A 80 -0.83 5.76 3.39
CA MET A 80 0.61 5.91 3.64
C MET A 80 1.08 4.91 4.70
N ASN A 81 2.15 4.19 4.37
CA ASN A 81 2.84 3.25 5.24
C ASN A 81 4.34 3.41 5.05
N TRP A 82 5.11 3.20 6.12
CA TRP A 82 6.55 3.45 6.12
C TRP A 82 7.27 2.69 5.00
N GLU A 83 8.14 3.39 4.25
CA GLU A 83 8.90 2.83 3.11
C GLU A 83 8.07 2.25 1.96
N THR A 84 6.77 2.56 1.89
CA THR A 84 5.91 2.14 0.78
C THR A 84 5.42 3.31 -0.06
N VAL A 85 5.01 3.01 -1.29
CA VAL A 85 4.35 3.99 -2.15
C VAL A 85 2.88 4.16 -1.76
N ASP A 86 2.33 5.36 -2.02
CA ASP A 86 0.90 5.65 -1.87
C ASP A 86 0.09 5.10 -3.07
N PRO A 87 -0.80 4.11 -2.88
CA PRO A 87 -1.64 3.59 -3.95
C PRO A 87 -2.48 4.67 -4.64
N GLU A 88 -2.94 5.69 -3.92
CA GLU A 88 -3.75 6.76 -4.54
C GLU A 88 -2.98 7.54 -5.61
N LYS A 89 -1.65 7.52 -5.59
CA LYS A 89 -0.82 8.14 -6.63
C LYS A 89 -0.56 7.20 -7.81
N TRP A 90 -0.45 5.90 -7.57
CA TRP A 90 0.01 4.94 -8.59
C TRP A 90 -1.13 4.20 -9.30
N ILE A 91 -2.26 3.96 -8.63
CA ILE A 91 -3.42 3.32 -9.26
C ILE A 91 -3.99 4.16 -10.42
N PRO A 92 -4.13 5.50 -10.31
CA PRO A 92 -4.59 6.32 -11.44
C PRO A 92 -3.67 6.26 -12.67
N GLU A 93 -2.36 6.09 -12.44
CA GLU A 93 -1.34 5.93 -13.50
C GLU A 93 -1.31 4.51 -14.10
N GLY A 94 -2.22 3.63 -13.68
CA GLY A 94 -2.36 2.28 -14.23
C GLY A 94 -1.41 1.25 -13.65
N TYR A 95 -0.82 1.50 -12.47
CA TYR A 95 -0.04 0.51 -11.73
C TYR A 95 -0.93 -0.26 -10.75
N ALA A 96 -0.47 -1.42 -10.32
CA ALA A 96 -0.92 -2.08 -9.09
C ALA A 96 0.16 -1.93 -8.02
N VAL A 97 -0.24 -1.92 -6.75
CA VAL A 97 0.68 -1.89 -5.61
C VAL A 97 0.46 -3.14 -4.76
N VAL A 98 1.54 -3.84 -4.43
CA VAL A 98 1.51 -5.00 -3.53
C VAL A 98 2.41 -4.74 -2.32
N ARG A 99 1.86 -4.91 -1.12
CA ARG A 99 2.57 -4.74 0.15
C ARG A 99 2.65 -6.06 0.86
N ILE A 100 3.87 -6.54 1.10
CA ILE A 100 4.13 -7.83 1.70
C ILE A 100 4.75 -7.61 3.09
N ASP A 101 4.16 -8.28 4.09
CA ASP A 101 4.71 -8.31 5.45
C ASP A 101 5.75 -9.44 5.54
N SER A 102 6.92 -9.14 6.13
CA SER A 102 8.01 -10.09 6.34
C SER A 102 7.93 -10.83 7.67
#